data_AF-A0A238HFM6-F1
#
_entry.id   AF-A0A238HFM6-F1
#
_cell.length_a   1.000
_cell.length_b   1.000
_cell.length_c   1.000
_cell.angle_alpha   90.00
_cell.angle_beta   90.00
_cell.angle_gamma   90.00
#
_symmetry.space_group_name_H-M   'P 1'
#
loop_
_entity.id
_entity.type
_entity.pdbx_description
1 polymer ?
#
loop_
_entity_poly.entity_id
_entity_poly.type
_entity_poly.pdbx_seq_one_letter_code
_entity_poly.pdbx_strand_id
1 'polypeptide(L)'
;MKKLILSAVLLATLSGCGVGVSDSGVSLGVGLGGSIGRHVGLGTSINIPLTFDRNKTSTTDSVSNGGINVIENQIVTYFDAQGTATDSAVKGGFFRKLINKEKDGFLVQDFYSTGEKRSDPMLLSREDAFSFRAHPSDGTYTTYAINGNIMQQYNYKKGVVVK
;
A
#
# COMPACT_ATOMS: atom_id res chain seq x y z
N MET A 1 -28.11 15.82 38.24
CA MET A 1 -28.03 17.28 38.46
C MET A 1 -27.06 17.57 39.59
N LYS A 2 -25.83 18.01 39.29
CA LYS A 2 -24.87 18.61 40.25
C LYS A 2 -24.11 19.73 39.52
N LYS A 3 -24.10 20.91 40.13
CA LYS A 3 -23.52 22.19 39.64
C LYS A 3 -22.09 22.37 40.16
N LEU A 4 -21.30 23.22 39.50
CA LEU A 4 -20.25 24.15 39.99
C LEU A 4 -19.56 24.74 38.73
N ILE A 5 -19.85 25.95 38.23
CA ILE A 5 -19.58 27.33 38.71
C ILE A 5 -18.08 27.73 38.67
N LEU A 6 -17.72 28.44 37.59
CA LEU A 6 -17.11 29.79 37.51
C LEU A 6 -15.62 30.04 37.87
N SER A 7 -14.87 30.59 36.90
CA SER A 7 -14.06 31.85 36.95
C SER A 7 -13.24 31.95 35.65
N ALA A 8 -13.50 32.84 34.68
CA ALA A 8 -13.42 34.31 34.66
C ALA A 8 -11.97 34.87 34.54
N VAL A 9 -11.72 35.50 33.37
CA VAL A 9 -11.07 36.84 33.20
C VAL A 9 -9.52 36.84 33.08
N LEU A 10 -8.80 37.51 32.14
CA LEU A 10 -8.84 38.91 31.65
C LEU A 10 -7.86 39.16 30.44
N LEU A 11 -8.26 40.04 29.49
CA LEU A 11 -7.52 41.03 28.62
C LEU A 11 -6.19 40.65 27.91
N ALA A 12 -6.05 40.68 26.59
CA ALA A 12 -6.02 41.80 25.61
C ALA A 12 -4.70 42.59 25.53
N THR A 13 -3.97 42.46 24.41
CA THR A 13 -3.20 43.55 23.77
C THR A 13 -3.16 43.39 22.25
N LEU A 14 -3.77 44.35 21.54
CA LEU A 14 -3.46 44.70 20.15
C LEU A 14 -2.14 45.48 20.13
N SER A 15 -1.24 45.17 19.19
CA SER A 15 -0.47 46.15 18.40
C SER A 15 0.60 45.47 17.55
N GLY A 16 0.65 45.85 16.27
CA GLY A 16 1.77 45.50 15.40
C GLY A 16 1.43 45.61 13.91
N CYS A 17 1.36 46.85 13.42
CA CYS A 17 1.19 47.16 12.01
C CYS A 17 2.34 46.64 11.13
N GLY A 18 1.96 46.06 9.98
CA GLY A 18 2.55 46.39 8.68
C GLY A 18 3.88 45.74 8.30
N VAL A 19 3.84 44.82 7.33
CA VAL A 19 4.49 45.00 6.02
C VAL A 19 3.68 44.26 4.97
N GLY A 20 3.21 44.99 3.95
CA GLY A 20 2.70 44.38 2.73
C GLY A 20 3.86 43.88 1.88
N VAL A 21 3.71 42.70 1.30
CA VAL A 21 4.30 42.36 0.01
C VAL A 21 3.21 41.67 -0.82
N SER A 22 2.58 42.47 -1.64
CA SER A 22 1.88 42.00 -2.83
C SER A 22 2.90 41.55 -3.86
N ASP A 23 2.61 40.38 -4.41
CA ASP A 23 2.97 39.89 -5.73
C ASP A 23 4.35 39.24 -5.98
N SER A 24 4.24 38.04 -6.54
CA SER A 24 5.24 37.35 -7.38
C SER A 24 6.60 37.01 -6.74
N GLY A 25 6.67 35.87 -6.06
CA GLY A 25 7.93 35.25 -5.70
C GLY A 25 7.77 33.81 -5.21
N VAL A 26 7.87 32.84 -6.11
CA VAL A 26 8.09 31.44 -5.73
C VAL A 26 9.50 31.32 -5.15
N SER A 27 9.61 31.31 -3.82
CA SER A 27 10.87 31.01 -3.15
C SER A 27 11.17 29.51 -3.30
N LEU A 28 12.02 29.18 -4.26
CA LEU A 28 12.70 27.89 -4.30
C LEU A 28 13.81 27.94 -3.26
N GLY A 29 13.49 27.50 -2.04
CA GLY A 29 14.48 27.26 -1.00
C GLY A 29 15.41 26.13 -1.43
N VAL A 30 16.50 26.48 -2.11
CA VAL A 30 17.61 25.56 -2.40
C VAL A 30 18.42 25.44 -1.10
N GLY A 31 18.01 24.51 -0.25
CA GLY A 31 18.80 24.06 0.88
C GLY A 31 20.09 23.39 0.37
N LEU A 32 21.20 24.10 0.51
CA LEU A 32 22.54 23.54 0.39
C LEU A 32 22.82 22.68 1.63
N GLY A 33 22.60 21.37 1.51
CA GLY A 33 22.90 20.43 2.57
C GLY A 33 22.74 18.98 2.10
N GLY A 34 23.87 18.36 1.72
CA GLY A 34 24.13 16.92 1.83
C GLY A 34 23.22 15.92 1.10
N SER A 35 23.83 15.15 0.17
CA SER A 35 23.42 13.79 -0.21
C SER A 35 22.04 13.60 -0.86
N ILE A 36 21.98 13.99 -2.13
CA ILE A 36 21.32 13.32 -3.27
C ILE A 36 20.60 11.99 -2.96
N GLY A 37 19.30 12.10 -2.69
CA GLY A 37 18.28 11.07 -2.88
C GLY A 37 17.00 11.76 -3.32
N ARG A 38 16.85 12.00 -4.63
CA ARG A 38 15.73 12.76 -5.21
C ARG A 38 14.45 11.93 -5.15
N HIS A 39 13.67 12.09 -4.09
CA HIS A 39 12.28 11.64 -3.99
C HIS A 39 11.37 12.87 -3.99
N VAL A 40 10.28 12.81 -4.76
CA VAL A 40 9.26 13.87 -4.82
C VAL A 40 8.03 13.39 -4.04
N GLY A 41 8.00 13.68 -2.74
CA GLY A 41 6.85 13.40 -1.87
C GLY A 41 5.93 14.62 -1.77
N LEU A 42 4.88 14.67 -2.58
CA LEU A 42 3.80 15.66 -2.41
C LEU A 42 2.77 15.09 -1.43
N GLY A 43 2.92 15.41 -0.14
CA GLY A 43 1.85 15.40 0.88
C GLY A 43 1.12 14.08 1.19
N THR A 44 1.46 12.98 0.52
CA THR A 44 0.99 11.62 0.81
C THR A 44 2.22 10.73 0.87
N SER A 45 2.30 9.86 1.87
CA SER A 45 3.49 9.09 2.25
C SER A 45 3.81 7.95 1.27
N ILE A 46 3.97 8.25 -0.02
CA ILE A 46 4.43 7.31 -1.03
C ILE A 46 5.90 7.61 -1.34
N ASN A 47 6.77 6.64 -1.06
CA ASN A 47 8.19 6.73 -1.34
C ASN A 47 8.45 6.20 -2.76
N ILE A 48 8.69 7.09 -3.72
CA ILE A 48 9.00 6.71 -5.13
C ILE A 48 10.51 6.87 -5.35
N PRO A 49 11.30 5.79 -5.42
CA PRO A 49 12.70 5.87 -5.80
C PRO A 49 12.84 6.06 -7.32
N LEU A 50 13.50 7.16 -7.74
CA LEU A 50 13.85 7.40 -9.15
C LEU A 50 15.34 7.12 -9.37
N THR A 51 15.69 5.92 -9.84
CA THR A 51 17.04 5.61 -10.33
C THR A 51 17.15 6.04 -11.80
N PHE A 52 18.13 6.89 -12.11
CA PHE A 52 18.51 7.26 -13.47
C PHE A 52 19.91 6.71 -13.78
N ASP A 53 19.97 5.55 -14.42
CA ASP A 53 21.24 5.02 -14.93
C ASP A 53 21.62 5.72 -16.24
N ARG A 54 22.66 6.56 -16.19
CA ARG A 54 23.34 7.14 -17.36
C ARG A 54 24.71 6.50 -17.51
N ASN A 55 24.79 5.29 -18.08
CA ASN A 55 25.95 4.94 -18.91
C ASN A 55 25.62 3.86 -19.95
N LYS A 56 26.18 4.09 -21.14
CA LYS A 56 25.93 3.51 -22.46
C LYS A 56 26.74 2.20 -22.60
N THR A 57 26.31 1.16 -23.33
CA THR A 57 26.51 1.04 -24.78
C THR A 57 25.72 -0.14 -25.36
N SER A 58 25.12 0.15 -26.51
CA SER A 58 24.17 -0.63 -27.29
C SER A 58 24.81 -1.79 -28.07
N THR A 59 24.16 -2.95 -28.05
CA THR A 59 23.97 -3.77 -29.25
C THR A 59 22.47 -3.91 -29.48
N THR A 60 22.07 -3.46 -30.66
CA THR A 60 20.71 -3.30 -31.15
C THR A 60 20.09 -4.66 -31.43
N ASP A 61 18.99 -4.98 -30.75
CA ASP A 61 17.82 -5.64 -31.33
C ASP A 61 16.59 -5.17 -30.56
N SER A 62 16.03 -4.07 -31.05
CA SER A 62 14.81 -3.46 -30.56
C SER A 62 13.61 -4.36 -30.86
N VAL A 63 13.25 -5.23 -29.90
CA VAL A 63 11.85 -5.58 -29.68
C VAL A 63 11.32 -4.66 -28.60
N SER A 64 10.59 -3.65 -29.06
CA SER A 64 9.87 -2.66 -28.27
C SER A 64 8.92 -3.33 -27.28
N ASN A 65 9.30 -3.40 -26.01
CA ASN A 65 8.41 -3.22 -24.84
C ASN A 65 9.26 -3.16 -23.57
N GLY A 66 10.16 -2.16 -23.53
CA GLY A 66 10.91 -1.78 -22.34
C GLY A 66 10.01 -1.07 -21.33
N GLY A 67 9.03 -1.78 -20.78
CA GLY A 67 8.39 -1.41 -19.54
C GLY A 67 9.25 -1.97 -18.41
N ILE A 68 9.76 -1.10 -17.54
CA ILE A 68 10.33 -1.51 -16.26
C ILE A 68 9.26 -2.39 -15.60
N ASN A 69 9.52 -3.69 -15.43
CA ASN A 69 8.67 -4.55 -14.60
C ASN A 69 8.92 -4.16 -13.15
N VAL A 70 8.36 -3.02 -12.73
CA VAL A 70 8.20 -2.64 -11.33
C VAL A 70 7.15 -3.59 -10.76
N ILE A 71 7.54 -4.82 -10.47
CA ILE A 71 6.79 -5.70 -9.57
C ILE A 71 7.11 -5.25 -8.13
N GLU A 72 7.04 -3.95 -7.84
CA GLU A 72 7.04 -3.47 -6.46
C GLU A 72 5.68 -3.85 -5.88
N ASN A 73 5.67 -4.97 -5.16
CA ASN A 73 4.79 -5.31 -4.05
C ASN A 73 3.59 -4.35 -3.88
N GLN A 74 2.58 -4.43 -4.75
CA GLN A 74 1.31 -3.75 -4.52
C GLN A 74 0.55 -4.53 -3.46
N ILE A 75 0.91 -4.31 -2.20
CA ILE A 75 0.19 -4.88 -1.06
C ILE A 75 -1.18 -4.22 -1.06
N VAL A 76 -2.22 -5.04 -1.22
CA VAL A 76 -3.61 -4.62 -1.18
C VAL A 76 -3.99 -4.26 0.24
N THR A 77 -3.60 -5.10 1.19
CA THR A 77 -3.95 -4.96 2.60
C THR A 77 -3.04 -5.81 3.48
N TYR A 78 -2.80 -5.33 4.70
CA TYR A 78 -2.18 -6.08 5.78
C TYR A 78 -3.25 -6.57 6.75
N PHE A 79 -3.00 -7.72 7.37
CA PHE A 79 -3.86 -8.26 8.41
C PHE A 79 -3.04 -8.61 9.65
N ASP A 80 -3.61 -8.39 10.83
CA ASP A 80 -3.06 -8.94 12.07
C ASP A 80 -3.24 -10.47 12.16
N ALA A 81 -2.74 -11.06 13.25
CA ALA A 81 -2.85 -12.51 13.48
C ALA A 81 -4.30 -13.00 13.61
N GLN A 82 -5.25 -12.10 13.90
CA GLN A 82 -6.67 -12.36 14.06
C GLN A 82 -7.44 -12.15 12.74
N GLY A 83 -6.80 -11.54 11.73
CA GLY A 83 -7.40 -11.23 10.44
C GLY A 83 -8.01 -9.82 10.35
N THR A 84 -7.74 -8.94 11.32
CA THR A 84 -8.16 -7.53 11.27
C THR A 84 -7.24 -6.77 10.31
N ALA A 85 -7.81 -5.93 9.44
CA ALA A 85 -7.02 -5.09 8.57
C ALA A 85 -6.16 -4.09 9.36
N THR A 86 -4.92 -3.89 8.93
CA THR A 86 -3.96 -2.96 9.53
C THR A 86 -3.30 -2.08 8.47
N ASP A 87 -2.80 -0.91 8.87
CA ASP A 87 -2.12 0.03 7.96
C ASP A 87 -0.71 -0.43 7.57
N SER A 88 -0.13 -1.36 8.32
CA SER A 88 1.22 -1.87 8.11
C SER A 88 1.37 -3.32 8.56
N ALA A 89 2.46 -3.97 8.14
CA ALA A 89 2.78 -5.34 8.53
C ALA A 89 2.99 -5.44 10.05
N VAL A 90 2.38 -6.47 10.66
CA VAL A 90 2.55 -6.78 12.08
C VAL A 90 3.12 -8.18 12.24
N LYS A 91 3.85 -8.40 13.34
CA LYS A 91 4.46 -9.70 13.65
C LYS A 91 3.39 -10.78 13.80
N GLY A 92 3.52 -11.87 13.05
CA GLY A 92 2.56 -12.98 13.06
C GLY A 92 1.29 -12.69 12.26
N GLY A 93 1.23 -11.54 11.58
CA GLY A 93 0.17 -11.19 10.66
C GLY A 93 0.39 -11.75 9.25
N PHE A 94 -0.33 -11.16 8.31
CA PHE A 94 -0.38 -11.58 6.93
C PHE A 94 -0.47 -10.36 6.02
N PHE A 95 -0.19 -10.55 4.74
CA PHE A 95 -0.48 -9.53 3.74
C PHE A 95 -0.97 -10.17 2.45
N ARG A 96 -1.78 -9.41 1.72
CA ARG A 96 -2.27 -9.80 0.40
C ARG A 96 -1.58 -8.95 -0.66
N LYS A 97 -0.94 -9.59 -1.63
CA LYS A 97 -0.35 -8.92 -2.79
C LYS A 97 -1.31 -8.96 -3.97
N LEU A 98 -1.39 -7.84 -4.67
CA LEU A 98 -1.99 -7.76 -6.00
C LEU A 98 -0.98 -8.27 -7.02
N ILE A 99 -1.40 -9.27 -7.81
CA ILE A 99 -0.64 -9.79 -8.95
C ILE A 99 -1.09 -9.07 -10.21
N ASN A 100 -2.40 -9.00 -10.45
CA ASN A 100 -2.97 -8.29 -11.59
C ASN A 100 -4.32 -7.66 -11.27
N LYS A 101 -4.63 -6.56 -11.95
CA LYS A 101 -5.98 -5.98 -11.97
C LYS A 101 -6.74 -6.57 -13.14
N GLU A 102 -7.83 -7.26 -12.86
CA GLU A 102 -8.73 -7.79 -13.87
C GLU A 102 -9.94 -6.86 -14.03
N LYS A 103 -10.71 -7.04 -15.10
CA LYS A 103 -11.93 -6.26 -15.34
C LYS A 103 -12.90 -6.37 -14.16
N ASP A 104 -13.11 -7.59 -13.69
CA ASP A 104 -14.15 -7.97 -12.74
C ASP A 104 -13.60 -8.21 -11.31
N GLY A 105 -12.32 -7.94 -11.08
CA GLY A 105 -11.71 -8.22 -9.78
C GLY A 105 -10.20 -8.04 -9.72
N PHE A 106 -9.60 -8.64 -8.71
CA PHE A 106 -8.15 -8.61 -8.48
C PHE A 106 -7.61 -10.04 -8.40
N LEU A 107 -6.62 -10.33 -9.23
CA LEU A 107 -5.80 -11.52 -9.06
C LEU A 107 -4.81 -11.24 -7.94
N VAL A 108 -4.94 -11.96 -6.83
CA VAL A 108 -4.17 -11.71 -5.61
C VAL A 108 -3.55 -13.00 -5.08
N GLN A 109 -2.61 -12.86 -4.15
CA GLN A 109 -2.06 -13.98 -3.40
C GLN A 109 -1.73 -13.55 -1.96
N ASP A 110 -2.01 -14.44 -1.01
CA ASP A 110 -1.78 -14.22 0.40
C ASP A 110 -0.42 -14.76 0.84
N PHE A 111 0.20 -14.06 1.79
CA PHE A 111 1.51 -14.37 2.35
C PHE A 111 1.51 -14.18 3.87
N TYR A 112 2.40 -14.91 4.53
CA TYR A 112 2.75 -14.67 5.93
C TYR A 112 3.52 -13.35 6.07
N SER A 113 3.48 -12.70 7.24
CA SER A 113 4.28 -11.48 7.51
C SER A 113 5.78 -11.65 7.27
N THR A 114 6.26 -12.89 7.32
CA THR A 114 7.64 -13.31 7.08
C THR A 114 7.97 -13.54 5.59
N GLY A 115 6.96 -13.49 4.71
CA GLY A 115 7.13 -13.47 3.25
C GLY A 115 6.85 -14.80 2.54
N GLU A 116 6.65 -15.90 3.26
CA GLU A 116 6.28 -17.20 2.70
C GLU A 116 4.86 -17.17 2.14
N LYS A 117 4.61 -17.93 1.07
CA LYS A 117 3.26 -18.03 0.49
C LYS A 117 2.30 -18.68 1.48
N ARG A 118 1.08 -18.15 1.55
CA ARG A 118 -0.03 -18.70 2.32
C ARG A 118 -1.16 -19.21 1.45
N SER A 119 -1.29 -18.73 0.21
CA SER A 119 -2.26 -19.25 -0.76
C SER A 119 -1.61 -19.45 -2.14
N ASP A 120 -2.30 -20.16 -3.02
CA ASP A 120 -2.10 -19.99 -4.45
C ASP A 120 -2.74 -18.67 -4.92
N PRO A 121 -2.38 -18.15 -6.12
CA PRO A 121 -3.08 -17.02 -6.72
C PRO A 121 -4.58 -17.30 -6.89
N MET A 122 -5.40 -16.34 -6.51
CA MET A 122 -6.86 -16.42 -6.60
C MET A 122 -7.45 -15.12 -7.11
N LEU A 123 -8.49 -15.22 -7.94
CA LEU A 123 -9.27 -14.08 -8.39
C LEU A 123 -10.35 -13.76 -7.35
N LEU A 124 -10.29 -12.55 -6.78
CA LEU A 124 -11.28 -12.05 -5.83
C LEU A 124 -12.06 -10.87 -6.42
N SER A 125 -13.29 -10.67 -5.95
CA SER A 125 -14.01 -9.42 -6.16
C SER A 125 -13.23 -8.25 -5.55
N ARG A 126 -13.57 -7.01 -5.95
CA ARG A 126 -12.90 -5.82 -5.40
C ARG A 126 -13.16 -5.67 -3.91
N GLU A 127 -14.37 -5.97 -3.45
CA GLU A 127 -14.71 -5.96 -2.03
C GLU A 127 -13.99 -7.06 -1.25
N ASP A 128 -13.96 -8.29 -1.76
CA ASP A 128 -13.38 -9.44 -1.05
C ASP A 128 -11.85 -9.35 -0.96
N ALA A 129 -11.21 -8.59 -1.85
CA ALA A 129 -9.77 -8.37 -1.80
C ALA A 129 -9.31 -7.75 -0.46
N PHE A 130 -10.18 -7.05 0.26
CA PHE A 130 -9.89 -6.49 1.58
C PHE A 130 -10.37 -7.35 2.76
N SER A 131 -10.94 -8.53 2.48
CA SER A 131 -11.39 -9.49 3.49
C SER A 131 -10.35 -10.60 3.70
N PHE A 132 -10.02 -10.85 4.96
CA PHE A 132 -9.02 -11.85 5.34
C PHE A 132 -9.42 -13.28 4.95
N ARG A 133 -10.70 -13.64 5.13
CA ARG A 133 -11.23 -14.99 4.84
C ARG A 133 -11.86 -15.11 3.45
N ALA A 134 -11.39 -14.29 2.51
CA ALA A 134 -11.87 -14.36 1.13
C ALA A 134 -11.43 -15.64 0.42
N HIS A 135 -12.24 -16.05 -0.54
CA HIS A 135 -12.00 -17.18 -1.43
C HIS A 135 -12.49 -16.84 -2.84
N PRO A 136 -11.96 -17.48 -3.89
CA PRO A 136 -12.43 -17.24 -5.25
C PRO A 136 -13.89 -17.67 -5.42
N SER A 137 -14.60 -17.05 -6.36
CA SER A 137 -15.91 -17.53 -6.79
C SER A 137 -15.79 -18.85 -7.55
N ASP A 138 -14.73 -18.98 -8.36
CA ASP A 138 -14.51 -20.11 -9.24
C ASP A 138 -13.03 -20.51 -9.21
N GLY A 139 -12.77 -21.82 -9.16
CA GLY A 139 -11.43 -22.38 -9.17
C GLY A 139 -11.00 -23.00 -7.83
N THR A 140 -9.75 -23.46 -7.78
CA THR A 140 -9.20 -24.12 -6.60
C THR A 140 -8.65 -23.08 -5.62
N TYR A 141 -9.09 -23.16 -4.36
CA TYR A 141 -8.55 -22.41 -3.24
C TYR A 141 -7.67 -23.34 -2.41
N THR A 142 -6.36 -23.12 -2.47
CA THR A 142 -5.38 -23.84 -1.64
C THR A 142 -4.74 -22.87 -0.66
N THR A 143 -4.65 -23.27 0.62
CA THR A 143 -3.85 -22.57 1.63
C THR A 143 -2.74 -23.46 2.18
N TYR A 144 -1.67 -22.82 2.62
CA TYR A 144 -0.46 -23.46 3.09
C TYR A 144 -0.13 -23.01 4.51
N ALA A 145 0.40 -23.92 5.31
CA ALA A 145 1.13 -23.61 6.53
C ALA A 145 2.44 -22.89 6.19
N ILE A 146 3.04 -22.22 7.18
CA ILE A 146 4.30 -21.47 6.98
C ILE A 146 5.46 -22.35 6.47
N ASN A 147 5.43 -23.65 6.78
CA ASN A 147 6.40 -24.64 6.29
C ASN A 147 6.09 -25.15 4.86
N GLY A 148 5.07 -24.62 4.19
CA GLY A 148 4.67 -24.99 2.84
C GLY A 148 3.73 -26.19 2.73
N ASN A 149 3.37 -26.86 3.85
CA ASN A 149 2.40 -27.95 3.82
C ASN A 149 0.99 -27.42 3.51
N ILE A 150 0.20 -28.17 2.73
CA ILE A 150 -1.20 -27.82 2.47
C ILE A 150 -2.00 -27.89 3.77
N MET A 151 -2.73 -26.83 4.09
CA MET A 151 -3.68 -26.78 5.21
C MET A 151 -5.11 -27.02 4.76
N GLN A 152 -5.52 -26.37 3.67
CA GLN A 152 -6.87 -26.46 3.13
C GLN A 152 -6.82 -26.48 1.61
N GLN A 153 -7.72 -27.24 1.01
CA GLN A 153 -7.95 -27.19 -0.42
C GLN A 153 -9.44 -27.39 -0.70
N TYR A 154 -10.03 -26.45 -1.43
CA TYR A 154 -11.43 -26.49 -1.85
C TYR A 154 -11.55 -26.12 -3.32
N ASN A 155 -12.46 -26.74 -4.05
CA ASN A 155 -12.83 -26.28 -5.38
C ASN A 155 -14.11 -25.45 -5.27
N TYR A 156 -14.09 -24.22 -5.75
CA TYR A 156 -15.24 -23.33 -5.77
C TYR A 156 -15.84 -23.25 -7.18
N LYS A 157 -17.17 -23.15 -7.24
CA LYS A 157 -17.92 -22.81 -8.45
C LYS A 157 -19.06 -21.90 -8.06
N LYS A 158 -19.12 -20.68 -8.62
CA LYS A 158 -20.09 -19.65 -8.24
C LYS A 158 -20.17 -19.41 -6.72
N GLY A 159 -19.02 -19.42 -6.04
CA GLY A 159 -18.89 -19.13 -4.60
C GLY A 159 -19.23 -20.30 -3.67
N VAL A 160 -19.64 -21.46 -4.19
CA VAL A 160 -19.92 -22.67 -3.39
C VAL A 160 -18.87 -23.74 -3.61
N VAL A 161 -18.53 -24.46 -2.54
CA VAL A 161 -17.61 -25.59 -2.59
C VAL A 161 -18.25 -26.75 -3.35
N VAL A 162 -17.53 -27.29 -4.32
CA VAL A 162 -17.90 -28.46 -5.12
C VAL A 162 -16.92 -29.60 -4.87
N LYS A 163 -17.43 -30.83 -5.06
CA LYS A 163 -16.66 -32.07 -4.91
C LYS A 163 -16.10 -32.53 -6.24
#